data_AF-A0A1T4QVY4-F1
#
_entry.id   AF-A0A1T4QVY4-F1
#
_cell.length_a   1.000
_cell.length_b   1.000
_cell.length_c   1.000
_cell.angle_alpha   90.00
_cell.angle_beta   90.00
_cell.angle_gamma   90.00
#
_symmetry.space_group_name_H-M   'P 1'
#
loop_
_entity.id
_entity.type
_entity.pdbx_description
1 polymer ?
#
loop_
_entity_poly.entity_id
_entity_poly.type
_entity_poly.pdbx_seq_one_letter_code
_entity_poly.pdbx_strand_id
1 'polypeptide(L)'
;MPSKKGFQGLMDMAINRACLNFGKDFNTSDDGNWYKITSPIIVICSYLEDRIIAREMAANIYTAAGEDLDNLITNDLFYRNKGNFAEGLCNITGENDTYIPVGSITILGKNNKYYKNVEPGIIKNKTLKIKFKALEMGTSYNLL
;
A
#
# COMPACT_ATOMS: atom_id res chain seq x y z
N MET A 1 -17.37 -16.60 3.89
CA MET A 1 -16.58 -15.68 4.75
C MET A 1 -16.71 -16.16 6.18
N PRO A 2 -15.64 -16.12 6.99
CA PRO A 2 -15.75 -16.43 8.41
C PRO A 2 -16.73 -15.43 9.05
N SER A 3 -17.71 -15.95 9.80
CA SER A 3 -18.66 -15.11 10.54
C SER A 3 -17.92 -14.47 11.72
N LYS A 4 -17.73 -13.15 11.69
CA LYS A 4 -17.19 -12.37 12.81
C LYS A 4 -18.20 -12.38 13.94
N LYS A 5 -17.81 -12.92 15.10
CA LYS A 5 -18.65 -12.92 16.30
C LYS A 5 -18.50 -11.63 17.09
N GLY A 6 -17.29 -11.06 17.09
CA GLY A 6 -16.97 -9.85 17.84
C GLY A 6 -17.10 -10.05 19.35
N PHE A 7 -16.96 -8.95 20.10
CA PHE A 7 -16.97 -9.01 21.56
C PHE A 7 -18.25 -9.65 22.11
N GLN A 8 -19.43 -9.18 21.68
CA GLN A 8 -20.70 -9.69 22.21
C GLN A 8 -20.92 -11.16 21.88
N GLY A 9 -20.65 -11.59 20.65
CA GLY A 9 -20.83 -13.00 20.27
C GLY A 9 -19.87 -13.93 21.00
N LEU A 10 -18.63 -13.49 21.26
CA LEU A 10 -17.68 -14.25 22.07
C LEU A 10 -18.07 -14.26 23.55
N MET A 11 -18.61 -13.15 24.07
CA MET A 11 -19.11 -13.05 25.44
C MET A 11 -20.31 -13.98 25.66
N ASP A 12 -21.28 -13.99 24.73
CA ASP A 12 -22.43 -14.89 24.79
C ASP A 12 -22.01 -16.36 24.79
N MET A 13 -20.98 -16.71 24.00
CA MET A 13 -20.41 -18.06 24.02
C MET A 13 -19.76 -18.39 25.37
N ALA A 14 -19.05 -17.43 25.97
CA ALA A 14 -18.40 -17.62 27.26
C ALA A 14 -19.45 -17.77 28.38
N ILE A 15 -20.50 -16.93 28.39
CA ILE A 15 -21.62 -17.01 29.32
C ILE A 15 -22.32 -18.36 29.20
N ASN A 16 -22.66 -18.79 27.97
CA ASN A 16 -23.29 -20.09 27.76
C ASN A 16 -22.44 -21.25 28.29
N ARG A 17 -21.12 -21.23 28.05
CA ARG A 17 -20.21 -22.24 28.59
C ARG A 17 -20.09 -22.19 30.12
N ALA A 18 -20.08 -21.01 30.72
CA ALA A 18 -20.02 -20.87 32.16
C ALA A 18 -21.31 -21.40 32.82
N CYS A 19 -22.48 -21.04 32.29
CA CYS A 19 -23.76 -21.55 32.77
C CYS A 19 -23.90 -23.06 32.62
N LEU A 20 -23.35 -23.66 31.55
CA LEU A 20 -23.33 -25.11 31.37
C LEU A 20 -22.46 -25.85 32.40
N ASN A 21 -21.34 -25.27 32.82
CA ASN A 21 -20.40 -25.93 33.74
C ASN A 21 -20.67 -25.64 35.22
N PHE A 22 -21.21 -24.46 35.54
CA PHE A 22 -21.34 -23.98 36.92
C PHE A 22 -22.78 -23.63 37.33
N GLY A 23 -23.75 -23.80 36.44
CA GLY A 23 -25.16 -23.51 36.67
C GLY A 23 -25.56 -22.08 36.30
N LYS A 24 -26.87 -21.85 36.17
CA LYS A 24 -27.43 -20.56 35.72
C LYS A 24 -27.18 -19.40 36.69
N ASP A 25 -26.92 -19.69 37.96
CA ASP A 25 -26.71 -18.70 39.01
C ASP A 25 -25.25 -18.24 39.17
N PHE A 26 -24.36 -18.61 38.24
CA PHE A 26 -22.91 -18.37 38.30
C PHE A 26 -22.48 -16.89 38.10
N ASN A 27 -23.36 -15.93 38.39
CA ASN A 27 -23.07 -14.49 38.40
C ASN A 27 -22.47 -13.99 37.05
N THR A 28 -23.05 -14.44 35.95
CA THR A 28 -22.62 -14.13 34.57
C THR A 28 -23.27 -12.89 33.97
N SER A 29 -24.11 -12.18 34.73
CA SER A 29 -24.68 -10.89 34.33
C SER A 29 -23.61 -9.82 34.17
N ASP A 30 -23.91 -8.76 33.41
CA ASP A 30 -22.97 -7.67 33.09
C ASP A 30 -22.40 -6.99 34.35
N ASP A 31 -23.18 -6.93 35.43
CA ASP A 31 -22.76 -6.39 36.73
C ASP A 31 -21.98 -7.39 37.60
N GLY A 32 -21.97 -8.66 37.20
CA GLY A 32 -21.38 -9.78 37.91
C GLY A 32 -19.86 -9.77 37.93
N ASN A 33 -19.29 -10.33 39.00
CA ASN A 33 -17.83 -10.41 39.16
C ASN A 33 -17.19 -11.28 38.07
N TRP A 34 -17.86 -12.35 37.65
CA TRP A 34 -17.37 -13.22 36.59
C TRP A 34 -17.28 -12.48 35.25
N TYR A 35 -18.31 -11.71 34.90
CA TYR A 35 -18.36 -10.94 33.67
C TYR A 35 -17.23 -9.91 33.62
N LYS A 36 -17.00 -9.19 34.73
CA LYS A 36 -15.92 -8.20 34.85
C LYS A 36 -14.53 -8.80 34.70
N ILE A 37 -14.29 -9.99 35.28
CA ILE A 37 -13.00 -10.69 35.15
C ILE A 37 -12.80 -11.24 33.73
N THR A 38 -13.88 -11.72 33.10
CA THR A 38 -13.82 -12.37 31.79
C THR A 38 -13.77 -11.36 30.64
N SER A 39 -14.32 -10.16 30.81
CA SER A 39 -14.38 -9.12 29.77
C SER A 39 -13.03 -8.76 29.16
N PRO A 40 -11.95 -8.48 29.92
CA PRO A 40 -10.63 -8.22 29.35
C PRO A 40 -10.11 -9.37 28.47
N ILE A 41 -10.39 -10.62 28.85
CA ILE A 41 -9.99 -11.80 28.08
C ILE A 41 -10.77 -11.83 26.76
N ILE A 42 -12.07 -11.56 26.79
CA ILE A 42 -12.90 -11.51 25.58
C ILE A 42 -12.49 -10.36 24.66
N VAL A 43 -12.07 -9.20 25.20
CA VAL A 43 -11.48 -8.11 24.40
C VAL A 43 -10.26 -8.62 23.64
N ILE A 44 -9.33 -9.30 24.30
CA ILE A 44 -8.14 -9.86 23.65
C ILE A 44 -8.54 -10.89 22.58
N CYS A 45 -9.49 -11.78 22.89
CA CYS A 45 -10.00 -12.75 21.91
C CYS A 45 -10.62 -12.07 20.69
N SER A 46 -11.40 -11.00 20.88
CA SER A 46 -12.03 -10.26 19.79
C SER A 46 -11.00 -9.54 18.91
N TYR A 47 -9.93 -9.00 19.51
CA TYR A 47 -8.81 -8.44 18.78
C TYR A 47 -8.07 -9.51 17.97
N LEU A 48 -7.86 -10.70 18.54
CA LEU A 48 -7.22 -11.82 17.83
C LEU A 48 -8.09 -12.36 16.69
N GLU A 49 -9.40 -12.47 16.90
CA GLU A 49 -10.37 -12.80 15.84
C GLU A 49 -10.22 -11.83 14.66
N ASP A 50 -10.20 -10.53 14.94
CA ASP A 50 -10.03 -9.50 13.92
C ASP A 50 -8.71 -9.63 13.17
N ARG A 51 -7.60 -9.93 13.86
CA ARG A 51 -6.30 -10.12 13.21
C ARG A 51 -6.26 -11.38 12.35
N ILE A 52 -6.88 -12.48 12.78
CA ILE A 52 -6.93 -13.73 12.02
C ILE A 52 -7.76 -13.53 10.76
N ILE A 53 -8.96 -12.95 10.90
CA ILE A 53 -9.83 -12.66 9.75
C ILE A 53 -9.14 -11.71 8.78
N ALA A 54 -8.50 -10.64 9.27
CA ALA A 54 -7.75 -9.71 8.41
C ALA A 54 -6.66 -10.44 7.62
N ARG A 55 -5.93 -11.36 8.25
CA ARG A 55 -4.91 -12.16 7.58
C ARG A 55 -5.51 -13.12 6.54
N GLU A 56 -6.63 -13.76 6.83
CA GLU A 56 -7.34 -14.61 5.87
C GLU A 56 -7.85 -13.80 4.67
N MET A 57 -8.37 -12.60 4.92
CA MET A 57 -8.81 -11.69 3.85
C MET A 57 -7.65 -11.22 2.98
N ALA A 58 -6.50 -10.92 3.59
CA ALA A 58 -5.26 -10.55 2.90
C ALA A 58 -4.66 -11.69 2.07
N ALA A 59 -4.98 -12.95 2.36
CA ALA A 59 -4.48 -14.12 1.62
C ALA A 59 -5.36 -14.51 0.42
N ASN A 60 -6.50 -13.86 0.22
CA ASN A 60 -7.43 -14.16 -0.87
C ASN A 60 -7.56 -12.96 -1.82
N ILE A 61 -7.30 -13.20 -3.11
CA ILE A 61 -7.31 -12.17 -4.17
C ILE A 61 -8.64 -11.41 -4.23
N TYR A 62 -9.77 -12.06 -3.93
CA TYR A 62 -11.09 -11.42 -4.00
C TYR A 62 -11.40 -10.52 -2.79
N THR A 63 -10.62 -10.60 -1.71
CA THR A 63 -10.86 -9.86 -0.46
C THR A 63 -9.67 -9.02 0.01
N ALA A 64 -8.48 -9.27 -0.52
CA ALA A 64 -7.29 -8.50 -0.22
C ALA A 64 -7.43 -7.07 -0.78
N ALA A 65 -6.83 -6.10 -0.08
CA ALA A 65 -6.86 -4.70 -0.46
C ALA A 65 -5.48 -4.05 -0.32
N GLY A 66 -5.23 -2.98 -1.07
CA GLY A 66 -3.97 -2.23 -1.00
C GLY A 66 -2.74 -3.09 -1.34
N GLU A 67 -1.71 -3.01 -0.49
CA GLU A 67 -0.42 -3.68 -0.69
C GLU A 67 -0.54 -5.22 -0.66
N ASP A 68 -1.45 -5.77 0.13
CA ASP A 68 -1.66 -7.23 0.20
C ASP A 68 -2.18 -7.79 -1.13
N LEU A 69 -3.11 -7.07 -1.77
CA LEU A 69 -3.60 -7.40 -3.11
C LEU A 69 -2.51 -7.26 -4.16
N ASP A 70 -1.72 -6.18 -4.09
CA ASP A 70 -0.59 -5.97 -4.99
C ASP A 70 0.44 -7.10 -4.87
N ASN A 71 0.74 -7.55 -3.66
CA ASN A 71 1.66 -8.67 -3.42
C ASN A 71 1.12 -10.00 -3.97
N LEU A 72 -0.17 -10.28 -3.78
CA LEU A 72 -0.81 -11.48 -4.33
C LEU A 72 -0.80 -11.47 -5.88
N ILE A 73 -1.21 -10.36 -6.49
CA ILE A 73 -1.29 -10.21 -7.94
C ILE A 73 0.10 -10.25 -8.60
N THR A 74 1.10 -9.64 -7.95
CA THR A 74 2.47 -9.60 -8.49
C THR A 74 3.13 -10.98 -8.47
N ASN A 75 2.80 -11.84 -7.49
CA ASN A 75 3.25 -13.23 -7.47
C ASN A 75 2.63 -14.07 -8.59
N ASP A 76 1.40 -13.75 -9.02
CA ASP A 76 0.61 -14.50 -10.02
C ASP A 76 0.68 -13.89 -11.44
N LEU A 77 1.81 -13.32 -11.84
CA LEU A 77 2.18 -12.93 -13.23
C LEU A 77 1.78 -11.52 -13.72
N PHE A 78 1.10 -10.70 -12.92
CA PHE A 78 0.72 -9.34 -13.33
C PHE A 78 1.62 -8.28 -12.69
N TYR A 79 2.63 -7.82 -13.45
CA TYR A 79 3.43 -6.67 -13.03
C TYR A 79 2.64 -5.39 -13.26
N ARG A 80 2.26 -4.70 -12.17
CA ARG A 80 1.70 -3.34 -12.27
C ARG A 80 2.78 -2.41 -12.82
N ASN A 81 2.51 -1.79 -13.97
CA ASN A 81 3.34 -0.69 -14.46
C ASN A 81 3.21 0.48 -13.48
N LYS A 82 4.22 0.67 -12.62
CA LYS A 82 4.35 1.89 -11.83
C LYS A 82 4.46 3.08 -12.79
N GLY A 83 3.98 4.26 -12.37
CA GLY A 83 3.99 5.45 -13.22
C GLY A 83 5.36 5.67 -13.89
N ASN A 84 5.37 5.89 -15.19
CA ASN A 84 6.63 6.15 -15.89
C ASN A 84 7.10 7.59 -15.67
N PHE A 85 8.42 7.80 -15.68
CA PHE A 85 8.97 9.15 -15.74
C PHE A 85 8.61 9.79 -17.08
N ALA A 86 8.25 11.07 -17.05
CA ALA A 86 8.02 11.81 -18.28
C ALA A 86 9.34 11.95 -19.05
N GLU A 87 9.31 11.64 -20.34
CA GLU A 87 10.44 11.76 -21.25
C GLU A 87 10.10 12.72 -22.39
N GLY A 88 11.08 13.48 -22.85
CA GLY A 88 10.91 14.43 -23.95
C GLY A 88 12.21 14.64 -24.73
N LEU A 89 12.09 15.13 -25.95
CA LEU A 89 13.24 15.51 -26.78
C LEU A 89 13.39 17.03 -26.75
N CYS A 90 14.61 17.51 -26.56
CA CYS A 90 14.94 18.93 -26.58
C CYS A 90 16.03 19.20 -27.63
N ASN A 91 15.90 20.31 -28.35
CA ASN A 91 16.93 20.81 -29.23
C ASN A 91 17.80 21.81 -28.45
N ILE A 92 19.08 21.51 -28.34
CA ILE A 92 20.09 22.35 -27.72
C ILE A 92 20.87 23.04 -28.83
N THR A 93 21.09 24.34 -28.69
CA THR A 93 21.94 25.12 -29.57
C THR A 93 23.19 25.56 -28.84
N GLY A 94 24.34 25.52 -29.50
CA GLY A 94 25.62 25.83 -28.89
C GLY A 94 26.77 25.80 -29.88
N GLU A 95 27.99 25.90 -29.36
CA GLU A 95 29.21 25.85 -30.18
C GLU A 95 29.46 24.44 -30.71
N ASN A 96 29.98 24.34 -31.94
CA ASN A 96 30.32 23.06 -32.54
C ASN A 96 31.37 22.32 -31.72
N ASP A 97 31.32 20.99 -31.77
CA ASP A 97 32.24 20.08 -31.08
C ASP A 97 32.19 20.14 -29.55
N THR A 98 31.17 20.79 -28.99
CA THR A 98 30.87 20.75 -27.55
C THR A 98 30.28 19.39 -27.17
N TYR A 99 30.94 18.68 -26.25
CA TYR A 99 30.45 17.42 -25.68
C TYR A 99 29.51 17.69 -24.49
N ILE A 100 28.35 17.04 -24.50
CA ILE A 100 27.34 17.08 -23.44
C ILE A 100 27.30 15.69 -22.78
N PRO A 101 27.81 15.53 -21.55
CA PRO A 101 27.71 14.28 -20.81
C PRO A 101 26.30 14.04 -20.27
N VAL A 102 25.98 12.79 -19.94
CA VAL A 102 24.70 12.41 -19.30
C VAL A 102 24.52 13.15 -17.97
N GLY A 103 23.33 13.68 -17.71
CA GLY A 103 22.96 14.34 -16.46
C GLY A 103 23.58 15.72 -16.23
N SER A 104 24.28 16.28 -17.23
CA SER A 104 24.95 17.59 -17.15
C SER A 104 24.00 18.77 -17.28
N ILE A 105 22.88 18.60 -18.00
CA ILE A 105 21.90 19.67 -18.22
C ILE A 105 20.65 19.36 -17.41
N THR A 106 20.23 20.35 -16.61
CA THR A 106 18.97 20.32 -15.87
C THR A 106 18.06 21.44 -16.37
N ILE A 107 16.82 21.10 -16.73
CA ILE A 107 15.80 22.06 -17.16
C ILE A 107 14.61 22.03 -16.21
N LEU A 108 14.00 23.20 -15.98
CA LEU A 108 12.75 23.33 -15.24
C LEU A 108 11.59 23.41 -16.23
N GLY A 109 10.69 22.44 -16.18
CA GLY A 109 9.47 22.43 -16.99
C GLY A 109 8.42 23.42 -16.46
N LYS A 110 7.47 23.81 -17.32
CA LYS A 110 6.32 24.66 -16.94
C LYS A 110 5.44 24.06 -15.84
N ASN A 111 5.57 22.75 -15.60
CA ASN A 111 4.92 22.00 -14.53
C ASN A 111 5.70 22.05 -13.21
N ASN A 112 6.69 22.94 -13.06
CA ASN A 112 7.60 23.04 -11.91
C ASN A 112 8.37 21.75 -11.59
N LYS A 113 8.57 20.87 -12.59
CA LYS A 113 9.38 19.65 -12.44
C LYS A 113 10.71 19.79 -13.14
N TYR A 114 11.73 19.19 -12.55
CA TYR A 114 13.07 19.15 -13.12
C TYR A 114 13.25 17.95 -14.04
N TYR A 115 13.99 18.16 -15.13
CA TYR A 115 14.36 17.11 -16.08
C TYR A 115 15.87 17.15 -16.31
N LYS A 116 16.48 15.98 -16.50
CA LYS A 116 17.89 15.84 -16.87
C LYS A 116 18.07 15.10 -18.17
N ASN A 117 19.13 15.41 -18.90
CA ASN A 117 19.46 14.66 -20.11
C ASN A 117 19.89 13.23 -19.75
N VAL A 118 19.33 12.26 -20.46
CA VAL A 118 19.64 10.83 -20.25
C VAL A 118 20.58 10.27 -21.29
N GLU A 119 20.79 11.01 -22.38
CA GLU A 119 21.69 10.66 -23.47
C GLU A 119 22.86 11.65 -23.52
N PRO A 120 24.08 11.15 -23.81
CA PRO A 120 25.19 12.02 -24.17
C PRO A 120 25.05 12.50 -25.62
N GLY A 121 25.73 13.58 -25.98
CA GLY A 121 25.81 13.99 -27.38
C GLY A 121 26.87 15.05 -27.63
N ILE A 122 27.19 15.26 -28.91
CA ILE A 122 28.14 16.29 -29.36
C ILE A 122 27.39 17.23 -30.28
N ILE A 123 27.47 18.54 -30.03
CA ILE A 123 26.83 19.54 -30.89
C ILE A 123 27.53 19.56 -32.24
N LYS A 124 26.79 19.23 -33.30
CA LYS A 124 27.24 19.33 -34.70
C LYS A 124 26.29 20.27 -35.43
N ASN A 125 26.81 21.15 -36.27
CA ASN A 125 26.01 22.15 -36.99
C ASN A 125 25.18 23.05 -36.04
N LYS A 126 25.77 23.46 -34.92
CA LYS A 126 25.20 24.34 -33.89
C LYS A 126 23.94 23.84 -33.20
N THR A 127 23.52 22.60 -33.47
CA THR A 127 22.29 22.03 -32.92
C THR A 127 22.50 20.58 -32.49
N LEU A 128 21.78 20.15 -31.46
CA LEU A 128 21.78 18.77 -31.00
C LEU A 128 20.43 18.43 -30.40
N LYS A 129 19.83 17.33 -30.83
CA LYS A 129 18.58 16.81 -30.28
C LYS A 129 18.90 15.70 -29.29
N ILE A 130 18.60 15.89 -28.00
CA ILE A 130 18.83 14.86 -26.96
C ILE A 130 17.58 14.62 -26.13
N LYS A 131 17.50 13.42 -25.55
CA LYS A 131 16.41 13.02 -24.65
C LYS A 131 16.64 13.50 -23.22
N PHE A 132 15.56 13.99 -22.61
CA PHE A 132 15.47 14.39 -21.22
C PHE A 132 14.43 13.54 -20.49
N LYS A 133 14.69 13.24 -19.21
CA LYS A 133 13.81 12.50 -18.31
C LYS A 133 13.58 13.29 -17.04
N ALA A 134 12.34 13.29 -16.55
CA ALA A 134 12.00 13.92 -15.27
C ALA A 134 12.80 13.30 -14.12
N LEU A 135 13.20 14.12 -13.15
CA LEU A 135 13.84 13.65 -11.91
C LEU A 135 12.84 13.03 -10.93
N GLU A 136 11.60 13.47 -11.01
CA GLU A 136 10.51 12.96 -10.20
C GLU A 136 9.58 12.11 -11.04
N MET A 137 9.19 10.96 -10.48
CA MET A 137 8.17 10.11 -11.08
C MET A 137 6.84 10.88 -11.05
N GLY A 138 6.00 10.71 -12.07
CA GLY A 138 4.62 11.17 -11.97
C GLY A 138 3.99 10.53 -10.73
N THR A 139 3.22 11.31 -9.96
CA THR A 139 2.28 10.72 -9.01
C THR A 139 1.26 9.94 -9.83
N SER A 140 1.49 8.66 -10.04
CA SER A 140 0.44 7.74 -10.44
C SER A 140 -0.54 7.69 -9.27
N TYR A 141 -1.51 8.60 -9.28
CA TYR A 141 -2.73 8.46 -8.51
C TYR A 141 -3.46 7.24 -9.09
N ASN A 142 -3.09 6.06 -8.63
CA ASN A 142 -4.09 5.02 -8.50
C ASN A 142 -4.88 5.42 -7.26
N LEU A 143 -5.94 6.21 -7.46
CA LEU A 143 -7.04 6.25 -6.52
C LEU A 143 -7.55 4.81 -6.43
N LEU A 144 -7.12 4.11 -5.38
CA LEU A 144 -7.88 3.01 -4.79
C LEU A 144 -9.17 3.60 -4.21
#